data_AF-R5DT25-F1
#
_entry.id   AF-R5DT25-F1
#
_cell.length_a   1.000
_cell.length_b   1.000
_cell.length_c   1.000
_cell.angle_alpha   90.00
_cell.angle_beta   90.00
_cell.angle_gamma   90.00
#
_symmetry.space_group_name_H-M   'P 1'
#
loop_
_entity.id
_entity.type
_entity.pdbx_description
1 polymer ?
#
loop_
_entity_poly.entity_id
_entity_poly.type
_entity_poly.pdbx_seq_one_letter_code
_entity_poly.pdbx_strand_id
1 'polypeptide(L)'
;MVAALTIPTLMANYRKSVVEKKIYTTYNILQNTVRMSAVDNGDPLFWNLDNWNSDIFEQYFAPYLNIVKRCKTTNFEEDDCDTIVYNINGNSSTNYSYKYILSNGVGIMFRPGGTIGTTGRRGIFLIDTMSGKTRVVGKNVFPFNLVVYDDKYYVTSKSDYMKSDDFCKDNKNTLIRVCKSGVWGDRGTTFGIACTALIECNNWQIPKDYPVKF
;
A
#
# COMPACT_ATOMS: atom_id res chain seq x y z
N MET A 1 6.68 -38.82 -2.78
CA MET A 1 6.34 -38.14 -4.05
C MET A 1 7.08 -36.82 -4.10
N VAL A 2 8.06 -36.68 -5.00
CA VAL A 2 8.72 -35.39 -5.26
C VAL A 2 7.88 -34.69 -6.31
N ALA A 3 7.13 -33.66 -5.92
CA ALA A 3 6.36 -32.86 -6.86
C ALA A 3 7.34 -31.99 -7.68
N ALA A 4 7.47 -32.27 -8.98
CA ALA A 4 8.24 -31.44 -9.89
C ALA A 4 7.45 -30.15 -10.18
N LEU A 5 8.03 -28.98 -9.83
CA LEU A 5 7.45 -27.69 -10.18
C LEU A 5 7.60 -27.46 -11.69
N THR A 6 6.51 -27.10 -12.36
CA THR A 6 6.57 -26.67 -13.77
C THR A 6 7.17 -25.27 -13.87
N ILE A 7 7.83 -24.92 -14.99
CA ILE A 7 8.41 -23.58 -15.23
C ILE A 7 7.41 -22.45 -14.95
N PRO A 8 6.12 -22.53 -15.39
CA PRO A 8 5.12 -21.53 -15.03
C PRO A 8 4.88 -21.40 -13.52
N THR A 9 4.81 -22.53 -12.79
CA THR A 9 4.64 -22.53 -11.34
C THR A 9 5.87 -21.93 -10.64
N LEU A 10 7.07 -22.22 -11.13
CA LEU A 10 8.31 -21.65 -10.60
C LEU A 10 8.35 -20.12 -10.78
N MET A 11 7.96 -19.63 -11.97
CA MET A 11 7.90 -18.19 -12.25
C MET A 11 6.86 -17.48 -11.38
N ALA A 12 5.69 -18.08 -11.17
CA ALA A 12 4.66 -17.55 -10.28
C ALA A 12 5.16 -17.48 -8.82
N ASN A 13 5.81 -18.55 -8.34
CA ASN A 13 6.41 -18.58 -6.99
C ASN A 13 7.52 -17.54 -6.84
N TYR A 14 8.37 -17.37 -7.85
CA TYR A 14 9.41 -16.33 -7.83
C TYR A 14 8.81 -14.92 -7.73
N ARG A 15 7.79 -14.60 -8.55
CA ARG A 15 7.09 -13.31 -8.49
C ARG A 15 6.46 -13.07 -7.13
N LYS A 16 5.81 -14.10 -6.57
CA LYS A 16 5.25 -14.08 -5.22
C LYS A 16 6.32 -13.68 -4.18
N SER A 17 7.48 -14.35 -4.18
CA SER A 17 8.56 -14.05 -3.23
C SER A 17 9.18 -12.66 -3.43
N VAL A 18 9.29 -12.19 -4.68
CA VAL A 18 9.73 -10.81 -4.97
C VAL A 18 8.76 -9.79 -4.38
N VAL A 19 7.45 -10.02 -4.53
CA VAL A 19 6.42 -9.15 -3.97
C VAL A 19 6.45 -9.14 -2.44
N GLU A 20 6.47 -10.30 -1.79
CA GLU A 20 6.55 -10.42 -0.32
C GLU A 20 7.75 -9.64 0.24
N LYS A 21 8.93 -9.81 -0.37
CA LYS A 21 10.14 -9.09 0.03
C LYS A 21 9.99 -7.59 -0.13
N LYS A 22 9.53 -7.11 -1.30
CA LYS A 22 9.37 -5.68 -1.59
C LYS A 22 8.36 -5.00 -0.67
N ILE A 23 7.25 -5.67 -0.35
CA ILE A 23 6.26 -5.17 0.60
C ILE A 23 6.89 -5.03 1.99
N TYR A 24 7.49 -6.11 2.52
CA TYR A 24 8.07 -6.11 3.86
C TYR A 24 9.18 -5.06 4.02
N THR A 25 10.11 -4.97 3.07
CA THR A 25 11.21 -4.00 3.17
C THR A 25 10.69 -2.57 3.07
N THR A 26 9.76 -2.29 2.15
CA THR A 26 9.24 -0.93 1.97
C THR A 26 8.33 -0.51 3.12
N TYR A 27 7.55 -1.43 3.69
CA TYR A 27 6.81 -1.18 4.92
C TYR A 27 7.73 -0.69 6.06
N ASN A 28 8.85 -1.37 6.29
CA ASN A 28 9.80 -0.97 7.33
C ASN A 28 10.47 0.38 7.01
N ILE A 29 10.77 0.64 5.73
CA ILE A 29 11.24 1.95 5.28
C ILE A 29 10.22 3.02 5.66
N LEU A 30 8.94 2.85 5.28
CA LEU A 30 7.88 3.82 5.57
C LEU A 30 7.68 4.04 7.08
N GLN A 31 7.73 2.98 7.89
CA GLN A 31 7.66 3.09 9.35
C GLN A 31 8.80 3.97 9.91
N ASN A 32 10.01 3.83 9.38
CA ASN A 32 11.15 4.64 9.79
C ASN A 32 11.09 6.06 9.21
N THR A 33 10.63 6.23 7.98
CA THR A 33 10.39 7.54 7.34
C THR A 33 9.46 8.40 8.18
N VAL A 34 8.33 7.85 8.65
CA VAL A 34 7.39 8.61 9.52
C VAL A 34 8.07 8.98 10.85
N ARG A 35 8.87 8.09 11.44
CA ARG A 35 9.61 8.38 12.68
C ARG A 35 10.64 9.49 12.49
N MET A 36 11.46 9.43 11.44
CA MET A 36 12.47 10.44 11.13
C MET A 36 11.81 11.80 10.86
N SER A 37 10.72 11.80 10.11
CA SER A 37 9.93 13.01 9.86
C SER A 37 9.39 13.63 11.14
N ALA A 38 8.94 12.82 12.10
CA ALA A 38 8.44 13.31 13.39
C ALA A 38 9.53 13.96 14.26
N VAL A 39 10.79 13.54 14.10
CA VAL A 39 11.93 14.16 14.79
C VAL A 39 12.13 15.60 14.31
N ASP A 40 12.03 15.84 13.00
CA ASP A 40 12.32 17.16 12.42
C ASP A 40 11.09 18.05 12.27
N ASN A 41 9.91 17.47 12.03
CA ASN A 41 8.65 18.19 11.77
C ASN A 41 7.68 18.18 12.97
N GLY A 42 8.10 17.62 14.11
CA GLY A 42 7.27 17.51 15.30
C GLY A 42 6.17 16.45 15.17
N ASP A 43 5.24 16.44 16.13
CA ASP A 43 4.20 15.42 16.26
C ASP A 43 3.29 15.34 15.00
N PRO A 44 3.17 14.15 14.36
CA PRO A 44 2.29 13.94 13.22
C PRO A 44 0.83 14.35 13.40
N LEU A 45 0.35 14.48 14.64
CA LEU A 45 -0.99 14.96 14.94
C LEU A 45 -1.23 16.39 14.41
N PHE A 46 -0.17 17.21 14.39
CA PHE A 46 -0.22 18.61 13.98
C PHE A 46 0.29 18.85 12.55
N TRP A 47 0.68 17.79 11.83
CA TRP A 47 1.09 17.93 10.43
C TRP A 47 -0.08 18.40 9.57
N ASN A 48 0.18 19.32 8.66
CA ASN A 48 -0.79 19.73 7.66
C ASN A 48 -0.90 18.66 6.55
N LEU A 49 -1.74 17.67 6.80
CA LEU A 49 -2.05 16.58 5.85
C LEU A 49 -3.39 16.81 5.13
N ASP A 50 -3.97 18.01 5.31
CA ASP A 50 -5.27 18.42 4.79
C ASP A 50 -5.10 19.31 3.56
N ASN A 51 -4.83 18.68 2.44
CA ASN A 51 -4.98 19.23 1.10
C ASN A 51 -4.56 18.13 0.13
N TRP A 52 -5.20 18.03 -1.03
CA TRP A 52 -4.78 17.09 -2.09
C TRP A 52 -3.43 17.47 -2.71
N ASN A 53 -2.60 18.24 -1.99
CA ASN A 53 -1.32 18.75 -2.44
C ASN A 53 -0.26 17.65 -2.35
N SER A 54 0.43 17.47 -3.46
CA SER A 54 1.61 16.62 -3.56
C SER A 54 2.76 17.05 -2.67
N ASP A 55 2.83 18.33 -2.30
CA ASP A 55 3.92 18.88 -1.50
C ASP A 55 3.99 18.25 -0.11
N ILE A 56 2.90 17.65 0.39
CA ILE A 56 2.90 16.88 1.63
C ILE A 56 3.94 15.76 1.59
N PHE A 57 4.03 15.03 0.48
CA PHE A 57 5.00 13.95 0.39
C PHE A 57 6.43 14.48 0.36
N GLU A 58 6.65 15.58 -0.38
CA GLU A 58 7.95 16.24 -0.47
C GLU A 58 8.41 16.80 0.88
N GLN A 59 7.49 17.34 1.67
CA GLN A 59 7.80 17.93 2.97
C GLN A 59 8.08 16.84 4.02
N TYR A 60 7.16 15.89 4.19
CA TYR A 60 7.20 15.00 5.34
C TYR A 60 7.88 13.66 5.05
N PHE A 61 8.01 13.21 3.81
CA PHE A 61 8.45 11.83 3.53
C PHE A 61 9.66 11.74 2.61
N ALA A 62 9.69 12.51 1.53
CA ALA A 62 10.76 12.47 0.53
C ALA A 62 12.18 12.67 1.10
N PRO A 63 12.44 13.56 2.09
CA PRO A 63 13.79 13.78 2.61
C PRO A 63 14.41 12.54 3.29
N TYR A 64 13.56 11.60 3.71
CA TYR A 64 13.95 10.40 4.45
C TYR A 64 13.88 9.13 3.59
N LEU A 65 13.82 9.29 2.27
CA LEU A 65 13.71 8.22 1.29
C LEU A 65 14.80 8.37 0.24
N ASN A 66 15.41 7.24 -0.14
CA ASN A 66 16.38 7.19 -1.24
C ASN A 66 15.64 7.17 -2.60
N ILE A 67 15.10 8.31 -2.99
CA ILE A 67 14.36 8.50 -4.25
C ILE A 67 15.35 8.72 -5.40
N VAL A 68 15.24 7.89 -6.44
CA VAL A 68 16.08 8.00 -7.65
C VAL A 68 15.34 8.64 -8.83
N LYS A 69 14.00 8.64 -8.78
CA LYS A 69 13.18 9.23 -9.84
C LYS A 69 11.82 9.68 -9.29
N ARG A 70 11.38 10.85 -9.73
CA ARG A 70 10.06 11.42 -9.45
C ARG A 70 9.27 11.52 -10.75
N CYS A 71 8.19 10.75 -10.84
CA CYS A 71 7.26 10.74 -11.96
C CYS A 71 6.05 11.61 -11.61
N LYS A 72 5.64 12.47 -12.55
CA LYS A 72 4.40 13.24 -12.47
C LYS A 72 3.33 12.58 -13.34
N THR A 73 2.06 12.65 -12.97
CA THR A 73 0.94 12.08 -13.74
C THR A 73 0.96 12.39 -15.23
N THR A 74 1.46 13.55 -15.64
CA THR A 74 1.48 13.96 -17.04
C THR A 74 2.59 13.29 -17.86
N ASN A 75 3.53 12.60 -17.22
CA ASN A 75 4.69 11.98 -17.86
C ASN A 75 4.40 10.50 -18.11
N PHE A 76 3.56 10.23 -19.10
CA PHE A 76 3.19 8.87 -19.52
C PHE A 76 4.21 8.23 -20.48
N GLU A 77 5.30 8.92 -20.81
CA GLU A 77 6.27 8.50 -21.82
C GLU A 77 7.12 7.30 -21.38
N GLU A 78 7.13 6.97 -20.09
CA GLU A 78 7.89 5.85 -19.53
C GLU A 78 6.99 4.85 -18.79
N ASP A 79 7.08 3.57 -19.17
CA ASP A 79 6.27 2.47 -18.62
C ASP A 79 6.35 2.38 -17.08
N ASP A 80 7.46 2.81 -16.47
CA ASP A 80 7.69 2.78 -15.02
C ASP A 80 6.99 3.93 -14.26
N CYS A 81 6.62 5.01 -14.94
CA CYS A 81 6.05 6.22 -14.36
C CYS A 81 4.53 6.24 -14.22
N ASP A 82 3.83 5.20 -14.68
CA ASP A 82 2.37 5.12 -14.56
C ASP A 82 1.90 5.34 -13.11
N THR A 83 1.00 6.31 -12.97
CA THR A 83 0.37 6.74 -11.72
C THR A 83 -1.09 6.31 -11.61
N ILE A 84 -1.62 5.57 -12.59
CA ILE A 84 -2.99 5.08 -12.60
C ILE A 84 -3.02 3.70 -11.92
N VAL A 85 -3.71 3.62 -10.79
CA VAL A 85 -3.87 2.38 -10.04
C VAL A 85 -5.29 1.86 -10.21
N TYR A 86 -5.41 0.65 -10.75
CA TYR A 86 -6.65 -0.05 -10.97
C TYR A 86 -7.07 -0.86 -9.74
N ASN A 87 -8.37 -0.88 -9.49
CA ASN A 87 -8.99 -1.79 -8.54
C ASN A 87 -8.84 -3.24 -9.06
N ILE A 88 -8.86 -4.20 -8.15
CA ILE A 88 -8.69 -5.63 -8.42
C ILE A 88 -9.75 -6.21 -9.34
N ASN A 89 -10.94 -5.62 -9.34
CA ASN A 89 -12.06 -5.99 -10.22
C ASN A 89 -11.99 -5.31 -11.60
N GLY A 90 -11.05 -4.39 -11.82
CA GLY A 90 -10.89 -3.64 -13.07
C GLY A 90 -11.93 -2.54 -13.33
N ASN A 91 -12.95 -2.40 -12.48
CA ASN A 91 -14.10 -1.52 -12.74
C ASN A 91 -13.86 -0.05 -12.37
N SER A 92 -12.78 0.24 -11.65
CA SER A 92 -12.44 1.60 -11.23
C SER A 92 -10.94 1.77 -11.14
N SER A 93 -10.45 2.99 -11.37
CA SER A 93 -9.05 3.37 -11.15
C SER A 93 -8.95 4.66 -10.34
N THR A 94 -7.77 4.93 -9.80
CA THR A 94 -7.42 6.19 -9.16
C THR A 94 -6.10 6.67 -9.72
N ASN A 95 -6.04 7.95 -10.02
CA ASN A 95 -4.83 8.60 -10.50
C ASN A 95 -4.16 9.36 -9.36
N TYR A 96 -2.85 9.21 -9.24
CA TYR A 96 -2.02 9.88 -8.24
C TYR A 96 -1.15 10.93 -8.92
N SER A 97 -1.05 12.12 -8.34
CA SER A 97 -0.28 13.25 -8.90
C SER A 97 1.19 12.91 -9.15
N TYR A 98 1.78 12.09 -8.27
CA TYR A 98 3.18 11.71 -8.30
C TYR A 98 3.41 10.27 -7.90
N LYS A 99 4.48 9.71 -8.46
CA LYS A 99 5.09 8.44 -8.04
C LYS A 99 6.58 8.65 -7.83
N TYR A 100 7.07 8.12 -6.73
CA TYR A 100 8.47 8.23 -6.30
C TYR A 100 9.12 6.86 -6.38
N ILE A 101 10.08 6.69 -7.28
CA ILE A 101 10.80 5.44 -7.44
C ILE A 101 12.01 5.48 -6.52
N LEU A 102 12.08 4.51 -5.61
CA LEU A 102 13.20 4.32 -4.71
C LEU A 102 14.34 3.54 -5.38
N SER A 103 15.55 3.70 -4.86
CA SER A 103 16.76 2.99 -5.34
C SER A 103 16.64 1.45 -5.27
N ASN A 104 15.72 0.93 -4.46
CA ASN A 104 15.42 -0.51 -4.37
C ASN A 104 14.40 -1.01 -5.42
N GLY A 105 14.01 -0.16 -6.39
CA GLY A 105 13.11 -0.52 -7.48
C GLY A 105 11.65 -0.67 -7.06
N VAL A 106 11.21 0.09 -6.06
CA VAL A 106 9.82 0.19 -5.61
C VAL A 106 9.31 1.60 -5.88
N GLY A 107 8.08 1.70 -6.40
CA GLY A 107 7.36 2.97 -6.51
C GLY A 107 6.54 3.24 -5.27
N ILE A 108 6.53 4.48 -4.79
CA ILE A 108 5.65 4.95 -3.74
C ILE A 108 4.75 6.04 -4.33
N MET A 109 3.45 5.89 -4.12
CA MET A 109 2.48 6.96 -4.30
C MET A 109 1.86 7.27 -2.94
N PHE A 110 1.40 8.50 -2.75
CA PHE A 110 0.78 8.91 -1.51
C PHE A 110 -0.49 9.71 -1.79
N ARG A 111 -1.57 9.35 -1.11
CA ARG A 111 -2.80 10.13 -1.07
C ARG A 111 -2.93 10.75 0.31
N PRO A 112 -2.75 12.07 0.43
CA PRO A 112 -3.12 12.77 1.65
C PRO A 112 -4.64 12.74 1.83
N GLY A 113 -5.09 12.92 3.06
CA GLY A 113 -6.51 12.94 3.39
C GLY A 113 -6.82 11.98 4.53
N GLY A 114 -7.41 12.55 5.58
CA GLY A 114 -7.84 11.83 6.74
C GLY A 114 -9.34 11.87 6.97
N THR A 115 -9.81 10.97 7.82
CA THR A 115 -11.08 11.16 8.54
C THR A 115 -10.69 11.56 9.96
N ILE A 116 -10.80 12.86 10.28
CA ILE A 116 -10.58 13.35 11.64
C ILE A 116 -11.65 12.71 12.54
N GLY A 117 -11.23 12.02 13.59
CA GLY A 117 -12.09 11.22 14.47
C GLY A 117 -11.83 9.70 14.39
N THR A 118 -12.91 8.90 14.37
CA THR A 118 -12.94 7.48 14.81
C THR A 118 -11.91 6.49 14.24
N THR A 119 -11.16 6.81 13.18
CA THR A 119 -10.18 5.90 12.55
C THR A 119 -8.73 6.38 12.62
N GLY A 120 -8.44 7.64 12.98
CA GLY A 120 -7.07 8.17 13.07
C GLY A 120 -6.28 8.17 11.74
N ARG A 121 -6.89 7.77 10.62
CA ARG A 121 -6.23 7.72 9.32
C ARG A 121 -5.97 9.14 8.81
N ARG A 122 -4.73 9.45 8.43
CA ARG A 122 -4.30 10.75 7.89
C ARG A 122 -3.78 10.71 6.45
N GLY A 123 -3.57 9.52 5.90
CA GLY A 123 -3.18 9.33 4.51
C GLY A 123 -3.03 7.87 4.14
N ILE A 124 -2.76 7.61 2.87
CA ILE A 124 -2.55 6.26 2.33
C ILE A 124 -1.30 6.25 1.46
N PHE A 125 -0.31 5.45 1.84
CA PHE A 125 0.81 5.07 0.98
C PHE A 125 0.39 3.93 0.07
N LEU A 126 0.83 3.94 -1.18
CA LEU A 126 0.70 2.82 -2.10
C LEU A 126 2.09 2.37 -2.51
N ILE A 127 2.42 1.13 -2.16
CA ILE A 127 3.66 0.47 -2.52
C ILE A 127 3.44 -0.25 -3.86
N ASP A 128 3.98 0.31 -4.94
CA ASP A 128 4.08 -0.34 -6.25
C ASP A 128 5.36 -1.18 -6.30
N THR A 129 5.22 -2.51 -6.31
CA THR A 129 6.34 -3.45 -6.41
C THR A 129 7.00 -3.43 -7.78
N MET A 130 6.50 -2.64 -8.73
CA MET A 130 6.98 -2.54 -10.10
C MET A 130 6.93 -3.89 -10.84
N SER A 131 6.09 -4.80 -10.35
CA SER A 131 5.97 -6.16 -10.87
C SER A 131 4.80 -6.23 -11.86
N GLY A 132 5.07 -5.89 -13.11
CA GLY A 132 4.09 -5.91 -14.20
C GLY A 132 3.77 -4.51 -14.76
N LYS A 133 3.11 -4.48 -15.93
CA LYS A 133 2.82 -3.24 -16.67
C LYS A 133 1.62 -2.46 -16.13
N THR A 134 0.60 -3.14 -15.63
CA THR A 134 -0.61 -2.50 -15.10
C THR A 134 -0.59 -2.52 -13.59
N ARG A 135 -0.90 -1.39 -12.95
CA ARG A 135 -0.84 -1.22 -11.51
C ARG A 135 -2.19 -1.63 -10.93
N VAL A 136 -2.22 -2.77 -10.26
CA VAL A 136 -3.44 -3.37 -9.72
C VAL A 136 -3.28 -3.60 -8.24
N VAL A 137 -4.22 -3.05 -7.47
CA VAL A 137 -4.24 -3.22 -6.01
C VAL A 137 -4.35 -4.69 -5.63
N GLY A 138 -3.58 -5.11 -4.63
CA GLY A 138 -3.53 -6.51 -4.17
C GLY A 138 -2.74 -7.45 -5.09
N LYS A 139 -2.26 -6.99 -6.25
CA LYS A 139 -1.39 -7.78 -7.14
C LYS A 139 0.03 -7.25 -7.15
N ASN A 140 0.20 -5.99 -7.50
CA ASN A 140 1.51 -5.33 -7.54
C ASN A 140 1.51 -3.96 -6.87
N VAL A 141 0.34 -3.42 -6.53
CA VAL A 141 0.21 -2.24 -5.69
C VAL A 141 -0.43 -2.60 -4.35
N PHE A 142 0.16 -2.17 -3.25
CA PHE A 142 -0.27 -2.53 -1.90
C PHE A 142 -0.42 -1.27 -1.05
N PRO A 143 -1.67 -0.86 -0.72
CA PRO A 143 -1.89 0.31 0.12
C PRO A 143 -1.58 0.05 1.59
N PHE A 144 -1.15 1.08 2.30
CA PHE A 144 -0.98 1.15 3.75
C PHE A 144 -1.50 2.50 4.26
N ASN A 145 -2.26 2.47 5.34
CA ASN A 145 -2.74 3.68 6.01
C ASN A 145 -1.61 4.28 6.87
N LEU A 146 -1.46 5.60 6.82
CA LEU A 146 -0.82 6.38 7.86
C LEU A 146 -1.86 6.66 8.95
N VAL A 147 -1.62 6.14 10.14
CA VAL A 147 -2.48 6.29 11.32
C VAL A 147 -1.80 7.21 12.30
N VAL A 148 -2.55 8.17 12.82
CA VAL A 148 -2.10 9.13 13.82
C VAL A 148 -3.21 9.33 14.84
N TYR A 149 -2.88 9.09 16.09
CA TYR A 149 -3.67 9.38 17.29
C TYR A 149 -2.82 10.25 18.23
N ASP A 150 -3.44 10.72 19.31
CA ASP A 150 -2.79 11.62 20.28
C ASP A 150 -1.53 11.04 20.92
N ASP A 151 -1.42 9.71 21.04
CA ASP A 151 -0.32 9.02 21.73
C ASP A 151 0.55 8.16 20.80
N LYS A 152 0.16 7.99 19.53
CA LYS A 152 0.85 7.07 18.63
C LYS A 152 0.59 7.36 17.15
N TYR A 153 1.59 7.04 16.35
CA TYR A 153 1.50 7.04 14.91
C TYR A 153 2.22 5.82 14.32
N TYR A 154 1.67 5.28 13.23
CA TYR A 154 2.21 4.12 12.55
C TYR A 154 1.61 3.93 11.17
N VAL A 155 2.31 3.17 10.34
CA VAL A 155 1.87 2.67 9.06
C VAL A 155 1.31 1.26 9.27
N THR A 156 0.13 0.98 8.72
CA THR A 156 -0.46 -0.37 8.71
C THR A 156 -1.54 -0.51 7.64
N SER A 157 -1.84 -1.73 7.25
CA SER A 157 -3.03 -2.10 6.48
C SER A 157 -4.15 -2.67 7.33
N LYS A 158 -3.92 -2.86 8.65
CA LYS A 158 -4.88 -3.44 9.61
C LYS A 158 -5.85 -2.43 10.22
N SER A 159 -5.65 -1.13 10.02
CA SER A 159 -6.52 -0.11 10.60
C SER A 159 -7.36 0.55 9.51
N ASP A 160 -8.58 0.07 9.33
CA ASP A 160 -9.61 0.75 8.54
C ASP A 160 -10.93 0.74 9.33
N TYR A 161 -12.09 0.80 8.68
CA TYR A 161 -13.42 0.77 9.31
C TYR A 161 -13.70 -0.44 10.24
N MET A 162 -12.87 -1.48 10.24
CA MET A 162 -13.07 -2.66 11.09
C MET A 162 -12.39 -2.48 12.44
N LYS A 163 -13.17 -2.51 13.52
CA LYS A 163 -12.66 -2.56 14.90
C LYS A 163 -12.96 -3.94 15.49
N SER A 164 -11.92 -4.65 15.94
CA SER A 164 -12.04 -5.90 16.69
C SER A 164 -10.81 -6.13 17.56
N ASP A 165 -10.92 -7.02 18.54
CA ASP A 165 -9.84 -7.33 19.49
C ASP A 165 -8.66 -8.01 18.79
N ASP A 166 -8.94 -8.97 17.89
CA ASP A 166 -7.95 -9.55 16.98
C ASP A 166 -8.37 -9.26 15.53
N PHE A 167 -7.90 -8.13 14.99
CA PHE A 167 -8.19 -7.73 13.63
C PHE A 167 -7.96 -8.84 12.60
N CYS A 168 -6.88 -9.61 12.75
CA CYS A 168 -6.49 -10.61 11.76
C CYS A 168 -7.37 -11.85 11.80
N LYS A 169 -7.69 -12.32 13.01
CA LYS A 169 -8.52 -13.51 13.20
C LYS A 169 -9.99 -13.24 12.92
N ASP A 170 -10.52 -12.17 13.49
CA ASP A 170 -11.95 -11.90 13.49
C ASP A 170 -12.46 -11.50 12.09
N ASN A 171 -11.57 -10.90 11.28
CA ASN A 171 -11.95 -10.33 10.00
C ASN A 171 -11.49 -11.16 8.79
N LYS A 172 -10.79 -12.29 8.98
CA LYS A 172 -10.14 -13.05 7.90
C LYS A 172 -11.06 -13.31 6.70
N ASN A 173 -12.25 -13.85 6.92
CA ASN A 173 -13.19 -14.19 5.84
C ASN A 173 -13.69 -12.93 5.12
N THR A 174 -13.93 -11.85 5.87
CA THR A 174 -14.33 -10.56 5.31
C THR A 174 -13.21 -9.97 4.47
N LEU A 175 -11.96 -10.03 4.94
CA LEU A 175 -10.79 -9.56 4.20
C LEU A 175 -10.60 -10.33 2.89
N ILE A 176 -10.76 -11.66 2.89
CA ILE A 176 -10.71 -12.49 1.67
C ILE A 176 -11.80 -12.06 0.68
N ARG A 177 -13.06 -11.94 1.15
CA ARG A 177 -14.21 -11.54 0.31
C ARG A 177 -14.00 -10.15 -0.30
N VAL A 178 -13.53 -9.19 0.49
CA VAL A 178 -13.33 -7.81 0.08
C VAL A 178 -12.14 -7.69 -0.85
N CYS A 179 -11.04 -8.37 -0.54
CA CYS A 179 -9.90 -8.43 -1.45
C CYS A 179 -10.29 -9.02 -2.80
N LYS A 180 -11.11 -10.08 -2.83
CA LYS A 180 -11.58 -10.66 -4.09
C LYS A 180 -12.51 -9.75 -4.89
N SER A 181 -13.41 -9.03 -4.22
CA SER A 181 -14.44 -8.21 -4.88
C SER A 181 -13.97 -6.79 -5.23
N GLY A 182 -12.98 -6.26 -4.50
CA GLY A 182 -12.55 -4.87 -4.63
C GLY A 182 -13.52 -3.84 -4.03
N VAL A 183 -14.52 -4.30 -3.26
CA VAL A 183 -15.63 -3.45 -2.78
C VAL A 183 -15.90 -3.69 -1.29
N TRP A 184 -16.11 -2.61 -0.53
CA TRP A 184 -16.66 -2.65 0.84
C TRP A 184 -18.16 -2.36 0.87
N GLY A 185 -18.99 -3.36 1.14
CA GLY A 185 -20.45 -3.17 1.24
C GLY A 185 -21.04 -2.43 0.02
N ASP A 186 -22.06 -1.61 0.23
CA ASP A 186 -22.72 -0.84 -0.84
C ASP A 186 -22.03 0.51 -1.13
N ARG A 187 -20.97 0.85 -0.39
CA ARG A 187 -20.37 2.21 -0.39
C ARG A 187 -19.31 2.45 -1.45
N GLY A 188 -19.04 1.47 -2.31
CA GLY A 188 -18.13 1.63 -3.44
C GLY A 188 -16.66 1.78 -3.02
N THR A 189 -15.85 0.83 -3.49
CA THR A 189 -14.37 0.83 -3.45
C THR A 189 -13.69 0.71 -2.07
N THR A 190 -13.22 -0.49 -1.74
CA THR A 190 -11.94 -0.62 -1.02
C THR A 190 -10.84 -0.71 -2.05
N PHE A 191 -9.90 0.22 -2.07
CA PHE A 191 -8.75 0.19 -2.98
C PHE A 191 -7.71 -0.89 -2.60
N GLY A 192 -8.16 -2.11 -2.30
CA GLY A 192 -7.30 -3.26 -2.02
C GLY A 192 -6.61 -3.28 -0.66
N ILE A 193 -7.00 -2.42 0.30
CA ILE A 193 -6.42 -2.45 1.66
C ILE A 193 -6.61 -3.80 2.36
N ALA A 194 -7.75 -4.47 2.11
CA ALA A 194 -8.00 -5.82 2.62
C ALA A 194 -7.00 -6.86 2.07
N CYS A 195 -6.53 -6.67 0.83
CA CYS A 195 -5.51 -7.53 0.25
C CYS A 195 -4.17 -7.37 0.97
N THR A 196 -3.74 -6.12 1.19
CA THR A 196 -2.52 -5.87 1.98
C THR A 196 -2.66 -6.39 3.41
N ALA A 197 -3.83 -6.21 4.02
CA ALA A 197 -4.11 -6.66 5.38
C ALA A 197 -3.96 -8.18 5.54
N LEU A 198 -4.39 -8.98 4.55
CA LEU A 198 -4.17 -10.43 4.56
C LEU A 198 -2.68 -10.79 4.59
N ILE A 199 -1.84 -10.03 3.89
CA ILE A 199 -0.39 -10.23 3.87
C ILE A 199 0.22 -9.80 5.21
N GLU A 200 -0.16 -8.64 5.74
CA GLU A 200 0.33 -8.15 7.04
C GLU A 200 -0.11 -9.04 8.21
N CYS A 201 -1.31 -9.63 8.14
CA CYS A 201 -1.81 -10.61 9.10
C CYS A 201 -1.13 -11.98 9.00
N ASN A 202 -0.51 -12.27 7.86
CA ASN A 202 0.18 -13.53 7.61
C ASN A 202 1.72 -13.33 7.60
N ASN A 203 2.23 -12.47 8.50
CA ASN A 203 3.66 -12.20 8.68
C ASN A 203 4.38 -11.83 7.39
N TRP A 204 3.75 -10.97 6.57
CA TRP A 204 4.29 -10.48 5.30
C TRP A 204 4.45 -11.56 4.22
N GLN A 205 3.85 -12.72 4.43
CA GLN A 205 3.76 -13.79 3.43
C GLN A 205 2.36 -13.76 2.80
N ILE A 206 2.28 -13.94 1.49
CA ILE A 206 1.00 -14.06 0.78
C ILE A 206 0.38 -15.42 1.18
N PRO A 207 -0.80 -15.43 1.82
CA PRO A 207 -1.40 -16.65 2.35
C PRO A 207 -1.89 -17.58 1.23
N LYS A 208 -2.11 -18.86 1.55
CA LYS A 208 -2.54 -19.86 0.55
C LYS A 208 -3.92 -19.58 -0.04
N ASP A 209 -4.80 -18.97 0.75
CA ASP A 209 -6.16 -18.57 0.41
C ASP A 209 -6.24 -17.13 -0.13
N TYR A 210 -5.10 -16.54 -0.48
CA TYR A 210 -5.07 -15.22 -1.09
C TYR A 210 -5.81 -15.22 -2.45
N PRO A 211 -6.75 -14.30 -2.69
CA PRO A 211 -7.66 -14.39 -3.83
C PRO A 211 -7.02 -13.96 -5.17
N VAL A 212 -5.79 -13.44 -5.17
CA VAL A 212 -5.08 -12.93 -6.36
C VAL A 212 -3.94 -13.87 -6.75
N LYS A 213 -3.76 -14.06 -8.06
CA LYS A 213 -2.67 -14.85 -8.63
C LYS A 213 -1.51 -13.96 -9.11
N PHE A 214 -0.29 -14.46 -8.97
CA PHE A 214 0.99 -13.82 -9.31
C PHE A 214 1.64 -14.45 -10.57
#